data_AF-K1XSZ8-F1
#
_entry.id   AF-K1XSZ8-F1
#
_cell.length_a   1.000
_cell.length_b   1.000
_cell.length_c   1.000
_cell.angle_alpha   90.00
_cell.angle_beta   90.00
_cell.angle_gamma   90.00
#
_symmetry.space_group_name_H-M   'P 1'
#
loop_
_entity.id
_entity.type
_entity.pdbx_description
1 polymer ?
#
loop_
_entity_poly.entity_id
_entity_poly.type
_entity_poly.pdbx_seq_one_letter_code
_entity_poly.pdbx_strand_id
1 'polypeptide(L)'
;MFKPKYRYTDKIVELLTKISAAREVILNSPLIPRWEVSLRKDAIIRSAHSSTSIEGNNLSLEQVSALAAGRKIMAKRKDKQEVLNYIKVLEKLD
;
A
#
# COMPACT_ATOMS: atom_id res chain seq x y z
N MET A 1 -8.40 -21.81 -21.44
CA MET A 1 -7.43 -21.46 -20.38
C MET A 1 -6.61 -20.26 -20.85
N PHE A 2 -6.49 -19.21 -20.02
CA PHE A 2 -5.66 -18.05 -20.35
C PHE A 2 -4.18 -18.47 -20.44
N LYS A 3 -3.51 -18.12 -21.54
CA LYS A 3 -2.07 -18.36 -21.75
C LYS A 3 -1.38 -16.99 -21.85
N PRO A 4 -0.84 -16.46 -20.75
CA PRO A 4 -0.18 -15.16 -20.79
C PRO A 4 1.02 -15.20 -21.73
N LYS A 5 1.22 -14.13 -22.49
CA LYS A 5 2.39 -13.95 -23.36
C LYS A 5 3.30 -12.89 -22.75
N TYR A 6 4.45 -13.33 -22.24
CA TYR A 6 5.47 -12.43 -21.72
C TYR A 6 6.52 -12.17 -22.79
N ARG A 7 6.93 -10.91 -22.94
CA ARG A 7 8.02 -10.52 -23.83
C ARG A 7 9.06 -9.72 -23.06
N TYR A 8 10.27 -10.26 -23.03
CA TYR A 8 11.43 -9.57 -22.51
C TYR A 8 11.85 -8.45 -23.45
N THR A 9 12.22 -7.29 -22.89
CA THR A 9 12.73 -6.13 -23.65
C THR A 9 13.82 -5.47 -22.83
N ASP A 10 14.78 -4.82 -23.49
CA ASP A 10 15.89 -4.14 -22.80
C ASP A 10 15.39 -3.08 -21.79
N LYS A 11 14.26 -2.42 -22.09
CA LYS A 11 13.60 -1.49 -21.18
C LYS A 11 13.14 -2.15 -19.88
N ILE A 12 12.60 -3.37 -19.94
CA ILE A 12 12.19 -4.10 -18.74
C ILE A 12 13.41 -4.42 -17.87
N VAL A 13 14.52 -4.81 -18.50
CA VAL A 13 15.79 -5.09 -17.80
C VAL A 13 16.30 -3.85 -17.11
N GLU A 14 16.35 -2.73 -17.83
CA GLU A 14 16.81 -1.45 -17.29
C GLU A 14 15.98 -1.04 -16.07
N LEU A 15 14.65 -1.18 -16.14
CA LEU A 15 13.75 -0.87 -15.03
C LEU A 15 13.96 -1.84 -13.85
N LEU A 16 14.12 -3.14 -14.10
CA LEU A 16 14.38 -4.13 -13.04
C LEU A 16 15.71 -3.85 -12.32
N THR A 17 16.75 -3.50 -13.06
CA THR A 17 18.07 -3.15 -12.49
C THR A 17 17.96 -1.89 -11.63
N LYS A 18 17.24 -0.85 -12.10
CA LYS A 18 16.99 0.38 -11.33
C LYS A 18 16.21 0.10 -10.04
N ILE A 19 15.15 -0.70 -10.11
CA ILE A 19 14.34 -1.09 -8.94
C ILE A 19 15.19 -1.86 -7.94
N SER A 20 16.01 -2.80 -8.41
CA SER A 20 16.88 -3.63 -7.56
C SER A 20 17.93 -2.79 -6.83
N ALA A 21 18.57 -1.86 -7.55
CA ALA A 21 19.53 -0.93 -6.94
C ALA A 21 18.88 -0.03 -5.87
N ALA A 22 17.70 0.53 -6.16
CA ALA A 22 16.97 1.35 -5.19
C ALA A 22 16.54 0.54 -3.95
N ARG A 23 16.08 -0.70 -4.15
CA ARG A 23 15.72 -1.62 -3.06
C ARG A 23 16.91 -1.91 -2.16
N GLU A 24 18.09 -2.14 -2.73
CA GLU A 24 19.31 -2.45 -1.98
C GLU A 24 19.74 -1.29 -1.07
N VAL A 25 19.61 -0.05 -1.55
CA VAL A 25 19.87 1.15 -0.73
C VAL A 25 18.91 1.21 0.47
N ILE A 26 17.61 0.94 0.25
CA ILE A 26 16.61 0.99 1.32
C ILE A 26 16.87 -0.09 2.37
N LEU A 27 17.17 -1.32 1.96
CA LEU A 27 17.36 -2.45 2.88
C LEU A 27 18.62 -2.30 3.76
N ASN A 28 19.68 -1.70 3.23
CA ASN A 28 20.93 -1.49 3.97
C ASN A 28 20.97 -0.13 4.70
N SER A 29 19.90 0.67 4.62
CA SER A 29 19.83 1.96 5.30
C SER A 29 19.68 1.77 6.82
N PRO A 30 20.49 2.45 7.65
CA PRO A 30 20.34 2.36 9.10
C PRO A 30 19.04 3.06 9.53
N LEU A 31 18.03 2.27 9.93
CA LEU A 31 16.74 2.76 10.43
C LEU A 31 16.59 2.44 11.92
N ILE A 32 16.11 3.44 12.67
CA ILE A 32 15.71 3.22 14.06
C ILE A 32 14.42 2.38 14.06
N PRO A 33 14.31 1.29 14.84
CA PRO A 33 13.14 0.39 14.81
C PRO A 33 11.78 1.09 14.99
N ARG A 34 11.74 2.16 15.80
CA ARG A 34 10.52 2.96 15.99
C ARG A 34 10.05 3.63 14.69
N TRP A 35 10.95 4.07 13.83
CA TRP A 35 10.61 4.68 12.56
C TRP A 35 10.07 3.65 11.58
N GLU A 36 10.63 2.44 11.58
CA GLU A 36 10.15 1.35 10.74
C GLU A 36 8.66 1.04 11.01
N VAL A 37 8.27 0.92 12.28
CA VAL A 37 6.87 0.69 12.65
C VAL A 37 5.95 1.82 12.14
N SER A 38 6.41 3.08 12.26
CA SER A 38 5.64 4.23 11.76
C SER A 38 5.51 4.22 10.24
N LEU A 39 6.61 3.97 9.54
CA LEU A 39 6.66 3.92 8.07
C LEU A 39 5.79 2.79 7.52
N ARG A 40 5.81 1.61 8.15
CA ARG A 40 4.93 0.49 7.77
C ARG A 40 3.45 0.84 7.95
N LYS A 41 3.08 1.47 9.06
CA LYS A 41 1.70 1.93 9.28
C LYS A 41 1.27 2.96 8.23
N ASP A 42 2.14 3.93 7.94
CA ASP A 42 1.88 4.95 6.92
C ASP A 42 1.74 4.33 5.52
N ALA A 43 2.57 3.33 5.20
CA ALA A 43 2.49 2.59 3.94
C ALA A 43 1.14 1.85 3.82
N ILE A 44 0.70 1.15 4.87
CA ILE A 44 -0.60 0.46 4.89
C ILE A 44 -1.76 1.44 4.66
N ILE A 45 -1.75 2.59 5.35
CA ILE A 45 -2.79 3.62 5.21
C ILE A 45 -2.84 4.16 3.78
N ARG A 46 -1.67 4.48 3.21
CA ARG A 46 -1.57 5.00 1.83
C ARG A 46 -1.99 3.96 0.80
N SER A 47 -1.55 2.71 0.96
CA SER A 47 -1.93 1.61 0.07
C SER A 47 -3.44 1.36 0.12
N ALA A 48 -4.03 1.32 1.32
CA ALA A 48 -5.47 1.15 1.47
C ALA A 48 -6.24 2.29 0.77
N HIS A 49 -5.88 3.55 1.04
CA HIS A 49 -6.50 4.71 0.39
C HIS A 49 -6.39 4.62 -1.14
N SER A 50 -5.18 4.46 -1.67
CA SER A 50 -4.95 4.45 -3.11
C SER A 50 -5.65 3.29 -3.81
N SER A 51 -5.60 2.08 -3.25
CA SER A 51 -6.23 0.91 -3.85
C SER A 51 -7.75 1.02 -3.82
N THR A 52 -8.36 1.39 -2.70
CA THR A 52 -9.82 1.53 -2.65
C THR A 52 -10.31 2.72 -3.49
N SER A 53 -9.51 3.79 -3.61
CA SER A 53 -9.86 4.96 -4.41
C SER A 53 -9.91 4.65 -5.91
N ILE A 54 -8.99 3.81 -6.42
CA ILE A 54 -9.01 3.33 -7.82
C ILE A 54 -10.32 2.56 -8.11
N GLU A 55 -10.85 1.85 -7.12
CA GLU A 55 -12.12 1.10 -7.20
C GLU A 55 -13.37 1.97 -6.92
N GLY A 56 -13.20 3.28 -6.73
CA GLY A 56 -14.30 4.25 -6.57
C GLY A 56 -14.69 4.57 -5.13
N ASN A 57 -13.89 4.18 -4.13
CA ASN A 57 -14.08 4.61 -2.75
C ASN A 57 -13.72 6.10 -2.59
N ASN A 58 -14.62 6.88 -1.99
CA ASN A 58 -14.49 8.34 -1.91
C ASN A 58 -13.91 8.85 -0.57
N LEU A 59 -13.39 7.95 0.27
CA LEU A 59 -12.78 8.36 1.53
C LEU A 59 -11.44 9.07 1.28
N SER A 60 -11.26 10.23 1.90
CA SER A 60 -9.97 10.94 1.84
C SER A 60 -8.90 10.21 2.64
N LEU A 61 -7.62 10.54 2.39
CA LEU A 61 -6.51 9.95 3.13
C LEU A 61 -6.63 10.20 4.65
N GLU A 62 -7.11 11.37 5.05
CA GLU A 62 -7.36 11.72 6.44
C GLU A 62 -8.47 10.86 7.04
N GLN A 63 -9.53 10.57 6.28
CA GLN A 63 -10.62 9.70 6.71
C GLN A 63 -10.17 8.24 6.84
N VAL A 64 -9.36 7.75 5.89
CA VAL A 64 -8.73 6.42 5.96
C VAL A 64 -7.81 6.32 7.17
N SER A 65 -6.97 7.32 7.40
CA SER A 65 -6.09 7.40 8.57
C SER A 65 -6.88 7.43 9.88
N ALA A 66 -7.98 8.21 9.94
CA ALA A 66 -8.87 8.23 11.09
C ALA A 66 -9.51 6.87 11.35
N LEU A 67 -9.95 6.15 10.30
CA LEU A 67 -10.47 4.78 10.42
C LEU A 67 -9.40 3.81 10.93
N ALA A 68 -8.18 3.87 10.40
CA ALA A 68 -7.05 3.05 10.84
C ALA A 68 -6.72 3.29 12.33
N ALA A 69 -6.88 4.53 12.80
CA ALA A 69 -6.73 4.90 14.21
C ALA A 69 -7.95 4.55 15.09
N GLY A 70 -8.96 3.87 14.56
CA GLY A 70 -10.18 3.49 15.28
C GLY A 70 -11.15 4.64 15.55
N ARG A 71 -10.97 5.80 14.90
CA ARG A 71 -11.83 6.97 15.07
C ARG A 71 -13.10 6.84 14.22
N LYS A 72 -14.18 7.46 14.69
CA LYS A 72 -15.44 7.53 13.94
C LYS A 72 -15.37 8.64 12.91
N ILE A 73 -15.78 8.33 11.67
CA ILE A 73 -15.95 9.31 10.58
C ILE A 73 -17.39 9.30 10.06
N MET A 74 -17.82 10.39 9.44
CA MET A 74 -19.11 10.47 8.75
C MET A 74 -18.92 10.05 7.28
N ALA A 75 -19.27 8.79 6.98
CA ALA A 75 -19.21 8.23 5.63
C ALA A 75 -20.10 6.99 5.53
N LYS A 76 -20.36 6.54 4.30
CA LYS A 76 -21.17 5.34 4.02
C LYS A 76 -20.56 4.12 4.72
N ARG A 77 -21.42 3.26 5.26
CA ARG A 77 -21.00 2.04 5.98
C ARG A 77 -20.18 1.12 5.07
N LYS A 78 -20.55 1.01 3.79
CA LYS A 78 -19.83 0.19 2.80
C LYS A 78 -18.38 0.68 2.62
N ASP A 79 -18.21 1.97 2.35
CA ASP A 79 -16.90 2.58 2.07
C ASP A 79 -15.94 2.42 3.27
N LYS A 80 -16.47 2.60 4.50
CA LYS A 80 -15.71 2.33 5.74
C LYS A 80 -15.28 0.88 5.84
N GLN A 81 -16.20 -0.05 5.59
CA GLN A 81 -15.95 -1.47 5.72
C GLN A 81 -14.92 -1.96 4.70
N GLU A 82 -14.98 -1.45 3.47
CA GLU A 82 -14.02 -1.76 2.41
C GLU A 82 -12.60 -1.38 2.80
N VAL A 83 -12.40 -0.14 3.25
CA VAL A 83 -11.08 0.33 3.73
C VAL A 83 -10.60 -0.49 4.92
N LEU A 84 -11.45 -0.73 5.92
CA LEU A 84 -11.08 -1.53 7.09
C LEU A 84 -10.72 -2.98 6.72
N ASN A 85 -11.43 -3.57 5.75
CA ASN A 85 -11.12 -4.90 5.24
C ASN A 85 -9.77 -4.91 4.53
N TYR A 86 -9.49 -3.89 3.70
CA TYR A 86 -8.23 -3.78 2.98
C TYR A 86 -7.04 -3.66 3.95
N ILE A 87 -7.14 -2.76 4.94
CA ILE A 87 -6.14 -2.60 6.00
C ILE A 87 -5.90 -3.93 6.72
N LYS A 88 -6.98 -4.60 7.14
CA LYS A 88 -6.91 -5.89 7.85
C LYS A 88 -6.23 -6.99 7.05
N VAL A 89 -6.36 -6.97 5.71
CA VAL A 89 -5.64 -7.90 4.83
C VAL A 89 -4.17 -7.52 4.78
N LEU A 90 -3.83 -6.25 4.54
CA LEU A 90 -2.44 -5.79 4.50
C LEU A 90 -1.69 -6.06 5.80
N GLU A 91 -2.32 -5.89 6.96
CA GLU A 91 -1.72 -6.19 8.27
C GLU A 91 -1.42 -7.68 8.49
N LYS A 92 -2.00 -8.57 7.67
CA LYS A 92 -1.82 -10.02 7.74
C LYS A 92 -0.93 -10.57 6.63
N LEU A 93 -0.49 -9.74 5.70
CA LEU A 93 0.45 -10.12 4.66
C LEU A 93 1.86 -9.91 5.22
N ASP A 94 2.63 -10.99 5.30
CA ASP A 94 4.05 -10.98 5.70
C ASP A 94 4.92 -10.31 4.63
#